data_AF-A0A1I1W4I8-F1
#
_entry.id   AF-A0A1I1W4I8-F1
#
_cell.length_a   1.000
_cell.length_b   1.000
_cell.length_c   1.000
_cell.angle_alpha   90.00
_cell.angle_beta   90.00
_cell.angle_gamma   90.00
#
_symmetry.space_group_name_H-M   'P 1'
#
loop_
_entity.id
_entity.type
_entity.pdbx_description
1 polymer ?
#
loop_
_entity_poly.entity_id
_entity_poly.type
_entity_poly.pdbx_seq_one_letter_code
_entity_poly.pdbx_strand_id
1 'polypeptide(L)'
;MRTTLRRLVAPLLVVGLGSVSATAAAEETYLKPFILADGDAGPVAEAADNAIAAVEEAGFRVAGRYNPYGDTHVIAVTHPALQEAAAATEYGGYAAALRIGVAPTENGTQVSYTNPVYLANAYRLESDLSGAASKLEEALGREQTFGSEQELTAEDLREYHYMAFMPYFDDAWELGEFDSHQQAVDAVAAGLAAGAGDTSEVYRIDLPGRDQVLFGVALGEGAGKGGDAYVMDKIDFAELKHTPHLPYEVLVNEGEVMALHAKFRIAMNFPDLSMMGDNSFMAIRPAPGAIEEALTAVVEHGE
;
A
#
# COMPACT_ATOMS: atom_id res chain seq x y z
N MET A 1 46.39 57.90 62.15
CA MET A 1 47.80 57.46 62.23
C MET A 1 47.82 55.93 62.20
N ARG A 2 48.15 55.27 61.06
CA ARG A 2 48.27 53.79 60.87
C ARG A 2 46.98 52.99 61.28
N THR A 3 46.64 51.75 60.89
CA THR A 3 47.15 50.62 60.07
C THR A 3 45.91 49.71 59.79
N THR A 4 45.76 48.84 58.78
CA THR A 4 46.60 48.32 57.67
C THR A 4 45.67 47.90 56.50
N LEU A 5 46.15 47.92 55.25
CA LEU A 5 45.49 47.24 54.11
C LEU A 5 45.80 45.74 54.13
N ARG A 6 44.79 44.84 54.13
CA ARG A 6 45.00 43.39 54.02
C ARG A 6 44.23 42.83 52.81
N ARG A 7 44.95 42.60 51.71
CA ARG A 7 44.42 41.93 50.51
C ARG A 7 44.17 40.46 50.83
N LEU A 8 42.98 39.96 50.50
CA LEU A 8 42.67 38.53 50.43
C LEU A 8 42.54 38.16 48.95
N VAL A 9 43.35 37.20 48.52
CA VAL A 9 43.30 36.61 47.19
C VAL A 9 42.40 35.38 47.27
N ALA A 10 41.32 35.35 46.49
CA ALA A 10 40.46 34.18 46.37
C ALA A 10 41.01 33.23 45.28
N PRO A 11 41.08 31.90 45.52
CA PRO A 11 41.48 30.95 44.50
C PRO A 11 40.33 30.68 43.51
N LEU A 12 40.64 30.69 42.22
CA LEU A 12 39.68 30.39 41.15
C LEU A 12 39.54 28.87 41.01
N LEU A 13 38.38 28.32 41.41
CA LEU A 13 38.07 26.90 41.27
C LEU A 13 37.60 26.63 39.83
N VAL A 14 38.45 26.00 39.00
CA VAL A 14 38.07 25.58 37.65
C VAL A 14 37.33 24.24 37.74
N VAL A 15 36.00 24.28 37.60
CA VAL A 15 35.17 23.08 37.42
C VAL A 15 35.16 22.73 35.94
N GLY A 16 35.80 21.62 35.57
CA GLY A 16 35.73 21.09 34.21
C GLY A 16 34.35 20.48 33.94
N LEU A 17 33.56 21.12 33.08
CA LEU A 17 32.37 20.51 32.51
C LEU A 17 32.78 19.44 31.51
N GLY A 18 32.68 18.17 31.92
CA GLY A 18 32.77 17.04 31.00
C GLY A 18 31.48 16.94 30.19
N SER A 19 31.56 17.22 28.88
CA SER A 19 30.44 17.06 27.96
C SER A 19 30.10 15.58 27.78
N VAL A 20 29.07 15.11 28.49
CA VAL A 20 28.45 13.80 28.19
C VAL A 20 27.65 13.99 26.90
N SER A 21 28.23 13.57 25.77
CA SER A 21 27.50 13.47 24.51
C SER A 21 26.50 12.33 24.61
N ALA A 22 25.26 12.66 24.98
CA ALA A 22 24.14 11.75 24.80
C ALA A 22 23.90 11.58 23.31
N THR A 23 24.34 10.45 22.76
CA THR A 23 23.83 9.95 21.48
C THR A 23 22.36 9.63 21.69
N ALA A 24 21.47 10.46 21.15
CA ALA A 24 20.08 10.06 20.98
C ALA A 24 20.07 8.83 20.06
N ALA A 25 19.68 7.68 20.60
CA ALA A 25 19.25 6.59 19.74
C ALA A 25 18.02 7.09 18.99
N ALA A 26 17.97 6.86 17.67
CA ALA A 26 16.71 7.01 16.95
C ALA A 26 15.71 6.01 17.56
N GLU A 27 14.49 6.46 17.79
CA GLU A 27 13.42 5.59 18.25
C GLU A 27 12.94 4.79 17.02
N GLU A 28 13.16 3.46 17.04
CA GLU A 28 12.81 2.60 15.91
C GLU A 28 11.32 2.72 15.62
N THR A 29 11.00 3.22 14.43
CA THR A 29 9.61 3.52 14.04
C THR A 29 9.05 2.34 13.29
N TYR A 30 8.29 1.49 13.99
CA TYR A 30 7.63 0.35 13.38
C TYR A 30 6.44 0.77 12.52
N LEU A 31 6.43 0.31 11.28
CA LEU A 31 5.42 0.63 10.26
C LEU A 31 4.46 -0.55 10.10
N LYS A 32 3.18 -0.24 9.84
CA LYS A 32 2.13 -1.24 9.56
C LYS A 32 1.40 -0.93 8.25
N PRO A 33 0.82 -1.92 7.54
CA PRO A 33 0.29 -1.73 6.19
C PRO A 33 -0.83 -0.69 6.04
N PHE A 34 -1.64 -0.50 7.08
CA PHE A 34 -2.86 0.32 7.01
C PHE A 34 -2.96 1.34 8.15
N ILE A 35 -3.75 2.37 7.90
CA ILE A 35 -4.21 3.35 8.89
C ILE A 35 -5.73 3.24 9.01
N LEU A 36 -6.22 3.15 10.24
CA LEU A 36 -7.63 3.30 10.59
C LEU A 36 -7.93 4.79 10.66
N ALA A 37 -8.91 5.25 9.89
CA ALA A 37 -9.33 6.64 9.82
C ALA A 37 -10.51 6.92 10.77
N ASP A 38 -11.50 6.02 10.74
CA ASP A 38 -12.70 6.01 11.58
C ASP A 38 -13.21 4.56 11.72
N GLY A 39 -13.55 4.12 12.94
CA GLY A 39 -14.09 2.79 13.21
C GLY A 39 -15.63 2.67 13.17
N ASP A 40 -16.37 3.79 13.20
CA ASP A 40 -17.84 3.84 13.16
C ASP A 40 -18.33 5.05 12.33
N ALA A 41 -17.95 5.07 11.05
CA ALA A 41 -18.24 6.16 10.11
C ALA A 41 -19.72 6.27 9.67
N GLY A 42 -20.66 5.68 10.42
CA GLY A 42 -22.08 5.66 10.09
C GLY A 42 -22.44 4.68 8.95
N PRO A 43 -23.45 4.96 8.11
CA PRO A 43 -23.85 4.05 7.03
C PRO A 43 -22.77 3.94 5.93
N VAL A 44 -22.47 2.71 5.50
CA VAL A 44 -21.36 2.41 4.56
C VAL A 44 -21.35 3.29 3.30
N ALA A 45 -22.51 3.46 2.64
CA ALA A 45 -22.60 4.29 1.43
C ALA A 45 -22.31 5.78 1.71
N GLU A 46 -22.75 6.30 2.86
CA GLU A 46 -22.49 7.69 3.28
C GLU A 46 -21.01 7.88 3.66
N ALA A 47 -20.42 6.92 4.36
CA ALA A 47 -18.99 6.90 4.66
C ALA A 47 -18.12 6.88 3.38
N ALA A 48 -18.52 6.11 2.36
CA ALA A 48 -17.82 6.05 1.07
C ALA A 48 -17.90 7.36 0.28
N ASP A 49 -19.08 7.99 0.19
CA ASP A 49 -19.23 9.27 -0.49
C ASP A 49 -18.54 10.43 0.29
N ASN A 50 -18.56 10.40 1.63
CA ASN A 50 -17.82 11.34 2.48
C ASN A 50 -16.31 11.21 2.31
N ALA A 51 -15.78 9.98 2.31
CA ALA A 51 -14.35 9.73 2.09
C ALA A 51 -13.88 10.22 0.71
N ILE A 52 -14.70 10.05 -0.33
CA ILE A 52 -14.46 10.60 -1.67
C ILE A 52 -14.39 12.13 -1.64
N ALA A 53 -15.39 12.79 -1.06
CA ALA A 53 -15.43 14.25 -1.00
C ALA A 53 -14.20 14.83 -0.25
N ALA A 54 -13.81 14.21 0.87
CA ALA A 54 -12.69 14.66 1.69
C ALA A 54 -11.34 14.56 0.96
N VAL A 55 -11.06 13.45 0.27
CA VAL A 55 -9.79 13.30 -0.47
C VAL A 55 -9.74 14.15 -1.73
N GLU A 56 -10.88 14.40 -2.39
CA GLU A 56 -10.96 15.36 -3.50
C GLU A 56 -10.70 16.81 -3.01
N GLU A 57 -11.25 17.21 -1.85
CA GLU A 57 -10.95 18.51 -1.24
C GLU A 57 -9.46 18.64 -0.84
N ALA A 58 -8.84 17.55 -0.36
CA ALA A 58 -7.40 17.48 -0.10
C ALA A 58 -6.51 17.46 -1.37
N GLY A 59 -7.12 17.42 -2.57
CA GLY A 59 -6.46 17.51 -3.87
C GLY A 59 -6.05 16.18 -4.49
N PHE A 60 -6.48 15.04 -3.94
CA PHE A 60 -6.39 13.76 -4.65
C PHE A 60 -7.43 13.70 -5.77
N ARG A 61 -7.14 12.89 -6.79
CA ARG A 61 -8.11 12.45 -7.79
C ARG A 61 -8.57 11.04 -7.43
N VAL A 62 -9.88 10.81 -7.34
CA VAL A 62 -10.40 9.43 -7.37
C VAL A 62 -10.10 8.85 -8.76
N ALA A 63 -9.27 7.82 -8.79
CA ALA A 63 -8.90 7.11 -10.00
C ALA A 63 -9.97 6.08 -10.40
N GLY A 64 -10.66 5.52 -9.41
CA GLY A 64 -11.78 4.62 -9.59
C GLY A 64 -12.32 4.09 -8.26
N ARG A 65 -13.46 3.40 -8.29
CA ARG A 65 -14.06 2.76 -7.11
C ARG A 65 -14.85 1.53 -7.52
N TYR A 66 -14.87 0.51 -6.67
CA TYR A 66 -15.66 -0.70 -6.88
C TYR A 66 -16.08 -1.35 -5.55
N ASN A 67 -16.84 -2.44 -5.65
CA ASN A 67 -17.40 -3.17 -4.52
C ASN A 67 -17.08 -4.67 -4.66
N PRO A 68 -15.93 -5.17 -4.16
CA PRO A 68 -15.49 -6.55 -4.36
C PRO A 68 -16.42 -7.61 -3.73
N TYR A 69 -17.11 -7.31 -2.62
CA TYR A 69 -18.04 -8.24 -1.96
C TYR A 69 -18.95 -7.54 -0.94
N GLY A 70 -20.18 -8.04 -0.78
CA GLY A 70 -21.15 -7.48 0.19
C GLY A 70 -21.39 -5.99 -0.04
N ASP A 71 -21.40 -5.22 1.06
CA ASP A 71 -21.39 -3.75 1.04
C ASP A 71 -19.96 -3.20 1.28
N THR A 72 -18.91 -3.89 0.82
CA THR A 72 -17.51 -3.46 1.02
C THR A 72 -17.03 -2.66 -0.18
N HIS A 73 -16.69 -1.39 0.01
CA HIS A 73 -16.16 -0.52 -1.04
C HIS A 73 -14.64 -0.38 -0.97
N VAL A 74 -14.03 -0.30 -2.16
CA VAL A 74 -12.64 0.14 -2.34
C VAL A 74 -12.63 1.35 -3.27
N ILE A 75 -11.95 2.41 -2.86
CA ILE A 75 -11.75 3.65 -3.61
C ILE A 75 -10.24 3.80 -3.84
N ALA A 76 -9.83 3.84 -5.11
CA ALA A 76 -8.46 4.11 -5.49
C ALA A 76 -8.26 5.60 -5.76
N VAL A 77 -7.25 6.19 -5.13
CA VAL A 77 -6.93 7.63 -5.26
C VAL A 77 -5.50 7.82 -5.74
N THR A 78 -5.27 8.91 -6.46
CA THR A 78 -3.95 9.29 -6.96
C THR A 78 -3.72 10.79 -6.83
N HIS A 79 -2.46 11.22 -6.86
CA HIS A 79 -2.06 12.62 -6.73
C HIS A 79 -0.80 12.87 -7.58
N PRO A 80 -0.58 14.07 -8.15
CA PRO A 80 0.60 14.32 -8.99
C PRO A 80 1.93 13.97 -8.32
N ALA A 81 2.11 14.32 -7.04
CA ALA A 81 3.31 13.96 -6.28
C ALA A 81 3.45 12.45 -6.02
N LEU A 82 2.34 11.70 -5.97
CA LEU A 82 2.35 10.24 -5.86
C LEU A 82 2.80 9.62 -7.19
N GLN A 83 2.32 10.15 -8.31
CA GLN A 83 2.73 9.73 -9.66
C GLN A 83 4.20 10.07 -9.94
N GLU A 84 4.68 11.23 -9.50
CA GLU A 84 6.10 11.61 -9.59
C GLU A 84 7.00 10.65 -8.80
N ALA A 85 6.61 10.31 -7.57
CA ALA A 85 7.33 9.35 -6.73
C ALA A 85 7.26 7.90 -7.26
N ALA A 86 6.08 7.47 -7.75
CA ALA A 86 5.88 6.16 -8.35
C ALA A 86 6.72 6.01 -9.63
N ALA A 87 6.73 7.04 -10.48
CA ALA A 87 7.54 7.04 -11.69
C ALA A 87 9.04 6.96 -11.35
N ALA A 88 9.52 7.58 -10.26
CA ALA A 88 10.96 7.73 -9.97
C ALA A 88 11.81 6.44 -10.10
N THR A 89 11.23 5.27 -9.81
CA THR A 89 11.88 3.95 -9.82
C THR A 89 11.22 2.98 -10.80
N GLU A 90 11.98 2.05 -11.38
CA GLU A 90 11.55 1.03 -12.36
C GLU A 90 10.20 0.37 -12.02
N TYR A 91 10.09 -0.32 -10.87
CA TYR A 91 8.85 -0.96 -10.40
C TYR A 91 7.95 -0.04 -9.54
N GLY A 92 8.28 1.24 -9.42
CA GLY A 92 7.55 2.17 -8.56
C GLY A 92 6.12 2.45 -9.01
N GLY A 93 5.78 2.10 -10.26
CA GLY A 93 4.45 2.31 -10.83
C GLY A 93 3.31 1.67 -10.03
N TYR A 94 3.56 0.58 -9.30
CA TYR A 94 2.57 -0.02 -8.37
C TYR A 94 2.15 0.92 -7.22
N ALA A 95 2.95 1.94 -6.89
CA ALA A 95 2.61 2.97 -5.90
C ALA A 95 1.77 4.13 -6.46
N ALA A 96 1.42 4.14 -7.76
CA ALA A 96 0.70 5.25 -8.39
C ALA A 96 -0.72 5.48 -7.81
N ALA A 97 -1.27 4.48 -7.11
CA ALA A 97 -2.54 4.53 -6.40
C ALA A 97 -2.35 4.25 -4.90
N LEU A 98 -3.11 4.98 -4.06
CA LEU A 98 -3.39 4.62 -2.68
C LEU A 98 -4.83 4.10 -2.60
N ARG A 99 -5.11 3.15 -1.70
CA ARG A 99 -6.45 2.56 -1.56
C ARG A 99 -7.08 3.00 -0.25
N ILE A 100 -8.38 3.29 -0.31
CA ILE A 100 -9.26 3.55 0.82
C ILE A 100 -10.30 2.43 0.81
N GLY A 101 -10.41 1.71 1.92
CA GLY A 101 -11.41 0.68 2.14
C GLY A 101 -12.50 1.20 3.07
N VAL A 102 -13.76 0.99 2.70
CA VAL A 102 -14.94 1.29 3.52
C VAL A 102 -15.72 -0.01 3.67
N ALA A 103 -15.73 -0.56 4.88
CA ALA A 103 -16.20 -1.92 5.13
C ALA A 103 -17.11 -2.00 6.36
N PRO A 104 -18.22 -2.78 6.30
CA PRO A 104 -19.00 -3.09 7.49
C PRO A 104 -18.22 -4.01 8.44
N THR A 105 -18.27 -3.72 9.73
CA THR A 105 -17.64 -4.50 10.81
C THR A 105 -18.64 -4.77 11.94
N GLU A 106 -18.24 -5.50 12.98
CA GLU A 106 -19.07 -5.67 14.19
C GLU A 106 -19.25 -4.39 15.00
N ASN A 107 -18.32 -3.42 14.85
CA ASN A 107 -18.29 -2.17 15.62
C ASN A 107 -18.98 -0.99 14.91
N GLY A 108 -19.29 -1.12 13.61
CA GLY A 108 -19.76 -0.02 12.76
C GLY A 108 -19.18 -0.11 11.35
N THR A 109 -19.15 1.02 10.62
CA THR A 109 -18.43 1.10 9.34
C THR A 109 -16.98 1.53 9.58
N GLN A 110 -16.04 0.68 9.19
CA GLN A 110 -14.62 1.03 9.19
C GLN A 110 -14.26 1.80 7.91
N VAL A 111 -13.64 2.96 8.06
CA VAL A 111 -12.88 3.65 6.99
C VAL A 111 -11.39 3.49 7.29
N SER A 112 -10.65 2.96 6.33
CA SER A 112 -9.20 2.72 6.45
C SER A 112 -8.49 2.95 5.14
N TYR A 113 -7.18 3.19 5.16
CA TYR A 113 -6.41 3.42 3.94
C TYR A 113 -4.99 2.83 4.01
N THR A 114 -4.40 2.58 2.83
CA THR A 114 -3.00 2.15 2.70
C THR A 114 -2.08 3.18 3.35
N ASN A 115 -1.21 2.75 4.28
CA ASN A 115 -0.22 3.61 4.90
C ASN A 115 0.85 3.99 3.85
N PRO A 116 0.96 5.27 3.42
CA PRO A 116 1.84 5.61 2.30
C PRO A 116 3.32 5.40 2.62
N VAL A 117 3.72 5.59 3.88
CA VAL A 117 5.12 5.40 4.32
C VAL A 117 5.50 3.91 4.36
N TYR A 118 4.55 3.03 4.69
CA TYR A 118 4.76 1.58 4.60
C TYR A 118 4.91 1.15 3.13
N LEU A 119 3.99 1.58 2.27
CA LEU A 119 3.98 1.29 0.84
C LEU A 119 5.27 1.78 0.16
N ALA A 120 5.72 3.00 0.48
CA ALA A 120 6.95 3.59 -0.06
C ALA A 120 8.18 2.73 0.19
N ASN A 121 8.32 2.16 1.38
CA ASN A 121 9.45 1.30 1.72
C ASN A 121 9.29 -0.11 1.12
N ALA A 122 8.09 -0.70 1.20
CA ALA A 122 7.81 -2.02 0.62
C ALA A 122 8.00 -2.07 -0.90
N TYR A 123 7.68 -0.98 -1.61
CA TYR A 123 7.91 -0.82 -3.06
C TYR A 123 9.20 -0.06 -3.38
N ARG A 124 10.10 0.08 -2.39
CA ARG A 124 11.48 0.61 -2.52
C ARG A 124 11.61 1.99 -3.19
N LEU A 125 10.59 2.85 -3.11
CA LEU A 125 10.58 4.19 -3.69
C LEU A 125 11.72 5.09 -3.16
N GLU A 126 12.05 6.15 -3.91
CA GLU A 126 12.98 7.20 -3.44
C GLU A 126 12.32 8.19 -2.46
N SER A 127 11.02 8.45 -2.64
CA SER A 127 10.22 9.27 -1.72
C SER A 127 9.61 8.40 -0.61
N ASP A 128 9.58 8.92 0.61
CA ASP A 128 8.90 8.31 1.76
C ASP A 128 7.36 8.45 1.73
N LEU A 129 6.81 9.16 0.73
CA LEU A 129 5.40 9.53 0.61
C LEU A 129 4.81 10.26 1.84
N SER A 130 5.64 10.84 2.70
CA SER A 130 5.22 11.57 3.92
C SER A 130 4.20 12.68 3.61
N GLY A 131 4.40 13.44 2.54
CA GLY A 131 3.46 14.47 2.09
C GLY A 131 2.09 13.92 1.66
N ALA A 132 2.02 12.69 1.14
CA ALA A 132 0.74 12.03 0.84
C ALA A 132 0.09 11.49 2.12
N ALA A 133 0.90 10.95 3.05
CA ALA A 133 0.42 10.49 4.36
C ALA A 133 -0.22 11.63 5.16
N SER A 134 0.45 12.78 5.27
CA SER A 134 -0.12 13.95 5.96
C SER A 134 -1.41 14.47 5.32
N LYS A 135 -1.51 14.44 3.98
CA LYS A 135 -2.74 14.84 3.28
C LYS A 135 -3.91 13.89 3.50
N LEU A 136 -3.67 12.57 3.53
CA LEU A 136 -4.73 11.60 3.85
C LEU A 136 -5.15 11.68 5.32
N GLU A 137 -4.19 11.88 6.23
CA GLU A 137 -4.46 12.08 7.66
C GLU A 137 -5.27 13.36 7.94
N GLU A 138 -4.98 14.46 7.23
CA GLU A 138 -5.78 15.69 7.30
C GLU A 138 -7.19 15.53 6.71
N ALA A 139 -7.33 14.72 5.64
CA ALA A 139 -8.60 14.52 4.94
C ALA A 139 -9.54 13.52 5.64
N LEU A 140 -9.02 12.38 6.06
CA LEU A 140 -9.80 11.23 6.54
C LEU A 140 -9.70 11.03 8.05
N GLY A 141 -8.67 11.58 8.71
CA GLY A 141 -8.34 11.28 10.10
C GLY A 141 -7.38 10.08 10.23
N ARG A 142 -6.93 9.86 11.47
CA ARG A 142 -6.00 8.80 11.86
C ARG A 142 -6.24 8.43 13.33
N GLU A 143 -6.86 7.28 13.57
CA GLU A 143 -6.97 6.71 14.92
C GLU A 143 -5.72 5.91 15.28
N GLN A 144 -5.31 4.97 14.42
CA GLN A 144 -4.15 4.11 14.64
C GLN A 144 -3.62 3.47 13.35
N THR A 145 -2.37 2.99 13.37
CA THR A 145 -1.85 2.06 12.36
C THR A 145 -2.19 0.62 12.74
N PHE A 146 -2.51 -0.22 11.75
CA PHE A 146 -2.87 -1.62 11.96
C PHE A 146 -2.43 -2.54 10.81
N GLY A 147 -2.69 -3.83 10.99
CA GLY A 147 -2.41 -4.89 10.02
C GLY A 147 -1.07 -5.60 10.20
N SER A 148 -0.37 -5.34 11.31
CA SER A 148 0.86 -6.03 11.72
C SER A 148 1.01 -5.98 13.24
N GLU A 149 1.32 -7.11 13.89
CA GLU A 149 1.91 -7.19 15.23
C GLU A 149 3.44 -7.16 15.16
N GLN A 150 4.02 -7.48 14.00
CA GLN A 150 5.46 -7.43 13.77
C GLN A 150 6.03 -6.01 13.83
N GLU A 151 7.20 -5.90 14.43
CA GLU A 151 8.03 -4.71 14.60
C GLU A 151 8.83 -4.38 13.31
N LEU A 152 8.13 -4.21 12.18
CA LEU A 152 8.74 -3.96 10.86
C LEU A 152 9.28 -2.52 10.75
N THR A 153 10.60 -2.36 10.63
CA THR A 153 11.24 -1.06 10.36
C THR A 153 11.17 -0.69 8.86
N ALA A 154 11.61 0.52 8.51
CA ALA A 154 11.77 0.91 7.11
C ALA A 154 12.82 0.05 6.36
N GLU A 155 13.87 -0.41 7.04
CA GLU A 155 14.90 -1.27 6.45
C GLU A 155 14.33 -2.68 6.16
N ASP A 156 13.63 -3.28 7.13
CA ASP A 156 12.95 -4.57 6.97
C ASP A 156 11.96 -4.56 5.80
N LEU A 157 11.28 -3.43 5.57
CA LEU A 157 10.34 -3.28 4.46
C LEU A 157 11.01 -3.16 3.09
N ARG A 158 12.17 -2.51 3.00
CA ARG A 158 12.92 -2.42 1.72
C ARG A 158 13.54 -3.77 1.35
N GLU A 159 13.92 -4.57 2.35
CA GLU A 159 14.41 -5.94 2.18
C GLU A 159 13.30 -7.01 2.30
N TYR A 160 12.01 -6.61 2.29
CA TYR A 160 10.91 -7.48 2.67
C TYR A 160 10.85 -8.78 1.86
N HIS A 161 10.94 -9.89 2.59
CA HIS A 161 10.83 -11.24 2.07
C HIS A 161 10.23 -12.12 3.16
N TYR A 162 8.93 -12.41 3.01
CA TYR A 162 8.10 -13.03 4.03
C TYR A 162 8.70 -14.32 4.61
N MET A 163 9.14 -15.26 3.75
CA MET A 163 10.00 -16.39 4.12
C MET A 163 10.72 -16.96 2.89
N ALA A 164 11.77 -17.74 3.12
CA ALA A 164 12.45 -18.54 2.09
C ALA A 164 11.49 -19.24 1.11
N PHE A 165 11.79 -19.12 -0.19
CA PHE A 165 10.99 -19.63 -1.32
C PHE A 165 9.67 -18.88 -1.59
N MET A 166 9.44 -17.73 -0.96
CA MET A 166 8.48 -16.72 -1.40
C MET A 166 9.14 -15.76 -2.40
N PRO A 167 8.35 -15.09 -3.26
CA PRO A 167 8.84 -13.98 -4.08
C PRO A 167 9.25 -12.75 -3.26
N TYR A 168 10.22 -12.02 -3.78
CA TYR A 168 10.53 -10.63 -3.42
C TYR A 168 9.64 -9.64 -4.20
N PHE A 169 9.80 -8.34 -3.94
CA PHE A 169 9.10 -7.26 -4.68
C PHE A 169 9.39 -7.27 -6.19
N ASP A 170 10.64 -7.58 -6.53
CA ASP A 170 11.21 -7.65 -7.86
C ASP A 170 10.98 -8.99 -8.57
N ASP A 171 10.41 -10.01 -7.90
CA ASP A 171 9.93 -11.24 -8.52
C ASP A 171 8.50 -11.05 -9.06
N ALA A 172 8.28 -10.02 -9.88
CA ALA A 172 7.01 -9.79 -10.55
C ALA A 172 6.70 -10.90 -11.57
N TRP A 173 5.42 -11.15 -11.81
CA TRP A 173 4.98 -11.98 -12.93
C TRP A 173 5.05 -11.18 -14.23
N GLU A 174 5.75 -11.72 -15.22
CA GLU A 174 5.64 -11.32 -16.62
C GLU A 174 4.37 -11.95 -17.19
N LEU A 175 3.41 -11.12 -17.62
CA LEU A 175 2.12 -11.54 -18.17
C LEU A 175 2.09 -11.52 -19.71
N GLY A 176 2.99 -10.75 -20.33
CA GLY A 176 3.22 -10.70 -21.78
C GLY A 176 4.14 -9.54 -22.20
N GLU A 177 4.62 -9.57 -23.44
CA GLU A 177 5.54 -8.58 -24.03
C GLU A 177 5.04 -8.16 -25.42
N PHE A 178 5.11 -6.86 -25.75
CA PHE A 178 4.62 -6.29 -27.01
C PHE A 178 5.67 -5.38 -27.68
N ASP A 179 5.59 -5.20 -29.01
CA ASP A 179 6.54 -4.36 -29.79
C ASP A 179 6.57 -2.88 -29.34
N SER A 180 5.57 -2.41 -28.59
CA SER A 180 5.50 -1.02 -28.11
C SER A 180 4.52 -0.83 -26.95
N HIS A 181 4.77 0.23 -26.17
CA HIS A 181 3.91 0.64 -25.05
C HIS A 181 2.43 0.79 -25.42
N GLN A 182 2.11 1.41 -26.55
CA GLN A 182 0.71 1.58 -26.96
C GLN A 182 0.04 0.24 -27.25
N GLN A 183 0.74 -0.74 -27.82
CA GLN A 183 0.18 -2.08 -28.05
C GLN A 183 -0.11 -2.81 -26.74
N ALA A 184 0.82 -2.78 -25.78
CA ALA A 184 0.62 -3.37 -24.46
C ALA A 184 -0.56 -2.72 -23.71
N VAL A 185 -0.66 -1.39 -23.75
CA VAL A 185 -1.79 -0.63 -23.18
C VAL A 185 -3.12 -0.97 -23.86
N ASP A 186 -3.15 -1.09 -25.19
CA ASP A 186 -4.36 -1.40 -25.95
C ASP A 186 -4.80 -2.86 -25.73
N ALA A 187 -3.88 -3.80 -25.62
CA ALA A 187 -4.14 -5.21 -25.32
C ALA A 187 -4.76 -5.38 -23.93
N VAL A 188 -4.14 -4.80 -22.89
CA VAL A 188 -4.68 -4.83 -21.51
C VAL A 188 -6.06 -4.19 -21.43
N ALA A 189 -6.25 -3.02 -22.06
CA ALA A 189 -7.54 -2.36 -22.09
C ALA A 189 -8.62 -3.19 -22.82
N ALA A 190 -8.26 -3.89 -23.91
CA ALA A 190 -9.17 -4.77 -24.63
C ALA A 190 -9.57 -6.00 -23.80
N GLY A 191 -8.63 -6.66 -23.13
CA GLY A 191 -8.90 -7.82 -22.26
C GLY A 191 -9.78 -7.48 -21.07
N LEU A 192 -9.51 -6.35 -20.39
CA LEU A 192 -10.36 -5.85 -19.29
C LEU A 192 -11.76 -5.47 -19.77
N ALA A 193 -11.89 -4.85 -20.95
CA ALA A 193 -13.18 -4.51 -21.53
C ALA A 193 -13.98 -5.75 -21.99
N ALA A 194 -13.31 -6.85 -22.32
CA ALA A 194 -13.92 -8.13 -22.67
C ALA A 194 -14.29 -8.99 -21.44
N GLY A 195 -13.83 -8.64 -20.24
CA GLY A 195 -13.99 -9.44 -19.03
C GLY A 195 -13.18 -10.73 -19.04
N ALA A 196 -12.03 -10.75 -19.74
CA ALA A 196 -11.16 -11.91 -19.80
C ALA A 196 -10.69 -12.31 -18.39
N GLY A 197 -10.64 -13.61 -18.07
CA GLY A 197 -10.34 -14.10 -16.72
C GLY A 197 -11.40 -13.82 -15.65
N ASP A 198 -12.62 -13.38 -16.04
CA ASP A 198 -13.63 -12.80 -15.13
C ASP A 198 -13.12 -11.56 -14.37
N THR A 199 -12.36 -10.73 -15.08
CA THR A 199 -11.79 -9.48 -14.57
C THR A 199 -12.60 -8.25 -14.97
N SER A 200 -12.31 -7.10 -14.36
CA SER A 200 -12.79 -5.79 -14.83
C SER A 200 -11.85 -4.65 -14.40
N GLU A 201 -11.78 -3.59 -15.19
CA GLU A 201 -11.04 -2.37 -14.83
C GLU A 201 -11.72 -1.64 -13.67
N VAL A 202 -10.97 -1.43 -12.58
CA VAL A 202 -11.36 -0.55 -11.46
C VAL A 202 -10.86 0.86 -11.70
N TYR A 203 -9.62 1.01 -12.17
CA TYR A 203 -8.98 2.30 -12.48
C TYR A 203 -7.84 2.14 -13.48
N ARG A 204 -7.52 3.24 -14.15
CA ARG A 204 -6.30 3.44 -14.94
C ARG A 204 -5.54 4.69 -14.47
N ILE A 205 -4.22 4.58 -14.34
CA ILE A 205 -3.31 5.69 -14.02
C ILE A 205 -2.09 5.63 -14.92
N ASP A 206 -2.09 6.45 -15.96
CA ASP A 206 -0.93 6.76 -16.80
C ASP A 206 0.07 7.62 -16.00
N LEU A 207 1.36 7.25 -16.01
CA LEU A 207 2.40 7.93 -15.24
C LEU A 207 3.11 9.00 -16.07
N PRO A 208 3.03 10.31 -15.70
CA PRO A 208 3.63 11.36 -16.50
C PRO A 208 5.15 11.24 -16.61
N GLY A 209 5.66 11.28 -17.86
CA GLY A 209 7.10 11.31 -18.13
C GLY A 209 7.80 9.95 -18.16
N ARG A 210 7.05 8.84 -18.08
CA ARG A 210 7.53 7.48 -18.35
C ARG A 210 6.46 6.72 -19.13
N ASP A 211 6.87 5.72 -19.91
CA ASP A 211 5.95 4.85 -20.64
C ASP A 211 5.43 3.76 -19.69
N GLN A 212 4.66 4.19 -18.68
CA GLN A 212 4.08 3.30 -17.66
C GLN A 212 2.59 3.61 -17.42
N VAL A 213 1.78 2.56 -17.31
CA VAL A 213 0.35 2.66 -16.97
C VAL A 213 -0.01 1.59 -15.94
N LEU A 214 -0.54 2.02 -14.78
CA LEU A 214 -1.08 1.14 -13.75
C LEU A 214 -2.59 0.94 -13.96
N PHE A 215 -3.01 -0.32 -14.09
CA PHE A 215 -4.40 -0.75 -14.10
C PHE A 215 -4.75 -1.43 -12.78
N GLY A 216 -5.82 -1.00 -12.12
CA GLY A 216 -6.45 -1.74 -11.02
C GLY A 216 -7.45 -2.74 -11.57
N VAL A 217 -7.32 -4.01 -11.18
CA VAL A 217 -8.10 -5.11 -11.74
C VAL A 217 -8.89 -5.82 -10.64
N ALA A 218 -10.22 -5.76 -10.74
CA ALA A 218 -11.12 -6.53 -9.88
C ALA A 218 -11.23 -7.97 -10.39
N LEU A 219 -11.19 -8.94 -9.47
CA LEU A 219 -11.28 -10.36 -9.78
C LEU A 219 -12.63 -10.91 -9.32
N GLY A 220 -13.51 -11.29 -10.25
CA GLY A 220 -14.84 -11.79 -9.96
C GLY A 220 -14.89 -13.23 -9.43
N GLU A 221 -16.10 -13.73 -9.15
CA GLU A 221 -16.30 -15.11 -8.68
C GLU A 221 -15.88 -16.17 -9.71
N GLY A 222 -15.93 -15.83 -11.00
CA GLY A 222 -15.49 -16.67 -12.12
C GLY A 222 -13.97 -16.86 -12.19
N ALA A 223 -13.18 -15.97 -11.60
CA ALA A 223 -11.75 -16.18 -11.33
C ALA A 223 -11.51 -17.28 -10.26
N GLY A 224 -12.59 -17.84 -9.70
CA GLY A 224 -12.63 -19.12 -9.00
C GLY A 224 -11.92 -19.09 -7.64
N LYS A 225 -10.60 -19.35 -7.66
CA LYS A 225 -9.77 -19.29 -6.44
C LYS A 225 -8.95 -18.01 -6.35
N GLY A 226 -8.88 -17.20 -7.40
CA GLY A 226 -8.26 -15.88 -7.39
C GLY A 226 -9.22 -14.74 -7.11
N GLY A 227 -10.54 -14.97 -7.20
CA GLY A 227 -11.56 -13.94 -7.00
C GLY A 227 -11.46 -13.22 -5.66
N ASP A 228 -11.63 -11.90 -5.68
CA ASP A 228 -11.41 -10.98 -4.55
C ASP A 228 -12.17 -11.44 -3.29
N ALA A 229 -13.45 -11.77 -3.46
CA ALA A 229 -14.32 -12.27 -2.40
C ALA A 229 -13.82 -13.59 -1.79
N TYR A 230 -13.30 -14.52 -2.62
CA TYR A 230 -12.81 -15.81 -2.15
C TYR A 230 -11.52 -15.67 -1.33
N VAL A 231 -10.61 -14.79 -1.77
CA VAL A 231 -9.36 -14.54 -1.06
C VAL A 231 -9.65 -13.88 0.29
N MET A 232 -10.44 -12.79 0.30
CA MET A 232 -10.70 -12.01 1.51
C MET A 232 -11.51 -12.78 2.56
N ASP A 233 -12.50 -13.60 2.17
CA ASP A 233 -13.20 -14.55 3.05
C ASP A 233 -12.27 -15.56 3.75
N LYS A 234 -11.07 -15.78 3.19
CA LYS A 234 -10.07 -16.71 3.74
C LYS A 234 -8.96 -16.03 4.55
N ILE A 235 -8.71 -14.73 4.40
CA ILE A 235 -7.56 -14.06 5.06
C ILE A 235 -7.90 -12.77 5.84
N ASP A 236 -9.05 -12.14 5.62
CA ASP A 236 -9.45 -10.89 6.30
C ASP A 236 -10.32 -11.14 7.54
N PHE A 237 -9.80 -12.01 8.42
CA PHE A 237 -10.49 -12.51 9.62
C PHE A 237 -10.26 -11.67 10.88
N ALA A 238 -9.36 -10.67 10.83
CA ALA A 238 -9.09 -9.77 11.94
C ALA A 238 -10.30 -8.87 12.25
N GLU A 239 -10.31 -8.25 13.44
CA GLU A 239 -11.34 -7.27 13.83
C GLU A 239 -11.34 -6.07 12.87
N LEU A 240 -10.16 -5.48 12.66
CA LEU A 240 -9.94 -4.44 11.66
C LEU A 240 -9.71 -5.06 10.29
N LYS A 241 -10.43 -4.57 9.28
CA LYS A 241 -10.44 -5.12 7.92
C LYS A 241 -9.31 -4.56 7.06
N HIS A 242 -8.63 -5.46 6.38
CA HIS A 242 -7.52 -5.18 5.47
C HIS A 242 -8.03 -4.84 4.05
N THR A 243 -9.27 -4.35 3.93
CA THR A 243 -9.93 -3.95 2.67
C THR A 243 -9.07 -3.16 1.69
N PRO A 244 -8.20 -2.20 2.09
CA PRO A 244 -7.30 -1.50 1.17
C PRO A 244 -6.16 -2.39 0.58
N HIS A 245 -6.17 -3.70 0.85
CA HIS A 245 -5.39 -4.70 0.11
C HIS A 245 -5.79 -4.76 -1.36
N LEU A 246 -7.08 -4.63 -1.67
CA LEU A 246 -7.62 -4.75 -3.02
C LEU A 246 -7.64 -3.39 -3.76
N PRO A 247 -7.79 -3.36 -5.10
CA PRO A 247 -7.71 -4.49 -6.03
C PRO A 247 -6.28 -4.98 -6.25
N TYR A 248 -6.13 -6.06 -7.01
CA TYR A 248 -4.85 -6.42 -7.64
C TYR A 248 -4.50 -5.44 -8.78
N GLU A 249 -3.26 -5.48 -9.24
CA GLU A 249 -2.69 -4.50 -10.17
C GLU A 249 -2.00 -5.18 -11.35
N VAL A 250 -2.22 -4.63 -12.56
CA VAL A 250 -1.40 -4.88 -13.75
C VAL A 250 -0.66 -3.60 -14.08
N LEU A 251 0.66 -3.67 -14.26
CA LEU A 251 1.52 -2.57 -14.68
C LEU A 251 1.98 -2.84 -16.11
N VAL A 252 1.67 -1.92 -17.02
CA VAL A 252 2.38 -1.84 -18.30
C VAL A 252 3.63 -0.99 -18.08
N ASN A 253 4.79 -1.50 -18.45
CA ASN A 253 6.10 -0.84 -18.37
C ASN A 253 6.82 -0.97 -19.72
N GLU A 254 6.98 0.14 -20.43
CA GLU A 254 7.33 0.13 -21.85
C GLU A 254 6.43 -0.87 -22.59
N GLY A 255 6.97 -1.88 -23.29
CA GLY A 255 6.20 -2.95 -23.94
C GLY A 255 5.86 -4.15 -23.06
N GLU A 256 6.38 -4.22 -21.83
CA GLU A 256 6.17 -5.34 -20.90
C GLU A 256 4.86 -5.15 -20.11
N VAL A 257 4.12 -6.24 -19.90
CA VAL A 257 2.94 -6.27 -19.03
C VAL A 257 3.22 -7.18 -17.85
N MET A 258 3.09 -6.65 -16.63
CA MET A 258 3.44 -7.36 -15.41
C MET A 258 2.37 -7.25 -14.31
N ALA A 259 2.46 -8.13 -13.31
CA ALA A 259 1.77 -7.96 -12.03
C ALA A 259 2.66 -8.37 -10.85
N LEU A 260 2.50 -7.75 -9.69
CA LEU A 260 3.18 -8.21 -8.47
C LEU A 260 2.75 -9.63 -8.13
N HIS A 261 3.70 -10.55 -7.91
CA HIS A 261 3.37 -11.94 -7.58
C HIS A 261 2.50 -11.96 -6.32
N ALA A 262 1.29 -12.51 -6.45
CA ALA A 262 0.25 -12.41 -5.42
C ALA A 262 0.69 -12.91 -4.02
N LYS A 263 1.65 -13.83 -3.91
CA LYS A 263 2.21 -14.23 -2.60
C LYS A 263 2.90 -13.06 -1.89
N PHE A 264 3.74 -12.29 -2.60
CA PHE A 264 4.36 -11.08 -2.08
C PHE A 264 3.28 -10.04 -1.75
N ARG A 265 2.35 -9.81 -2.68
CA ARG A 265 1.28 -8.80 -2.53
C ARG A 265 0.34 -9.07 -1.35
N ILE A 266 0.04 -10.34 -1.07
CA ILE A 266 -0.72 -10.77 0.10
C ILE A 266 0.14 -10.66 1.36
N ALA A 267 1.37 -11.18 1.36
CA ALA A 267 2.23 -11.14 2.55
C ALA A 267 2.51 -9.70 3.01
N MET A 268 2.80 -8.80 2.09
CA MET A 268 3.08 -7.38 2.37
C MET A 268 1.89 -6.68 3.07
N ASN A 269 0.65 -7.04 2.74
CA ASN A 269 -0.58 -6.47 3.34
C ASN A 269 -1.16 -7.30 4.49
N PHE A 270 -0.72 -8.54 4.66
CA PHE A 270 -1.07 -9.42 5.78
C PHE A 270 0.21 -10.08 6.32
N PRO A 271 1.16 -9.30 6.88
CA PRO A 271 2.45 -9.82 7.33
C PRO A 271 2.31 -10.88 8.41
N ASP A 272 1.27 -10.81 9.24
CA ASP A 272 0.96 -11.81 10.29
C ASP A 272 0.16 -13.02 9.78
N LEU A 273 -0.18 -13.09 8.50
CA LEU A 273 -0.90 -14.24 7.95
C LEU A 273 -0.07 -15.50 8.21
N SER A 274 -0.68 -16.52 8.80
CA SER A 274 0.04 -17.75 9.13
C SER A 274 0.29 -18.60 7.89
N MET A 275 1.26 -19.53 7.95
CA MET A 275 1.45 -20.52 6.88
C MET A 275 0.54 -21.73 6.95
N MET A 276 0.05 -22.07 8.14
CA MET A 276 -0.69 -23.30 8.40
C MET A 276 -1.82 -23.03 9.40
N GLY A 277 -2.90 -23.78 9.24
CA GLY A 277 -4.13 -23.62 10.03
C GLY A 277 -5.23 -22.99 9.19
N ASP A 278 -6.35 -22.71 9.86
CA ASP A 278 -7.40 -21.89 9.28
C ASP A 278 -6.90 -20.46 9.11
N ASN A 279 -7.40 -19.78 8.08
CA ASN A 279 -7.01 -18.42 7.70
C ASN A 279 -5.49 -18.22 7.54
N SER A 280 -4.93 -18.91 6.55
CA SER A 280 -3.49 -19.03 6.32
C SER A 280 -3.17 -19.03 4.83
N PHE A 281 -1.89 -18.86 4.48
CA PHE A 281 -1.39 -19.08 3.11
C PHE A 281 -1.73 -20.49 2.58
N MET A 282 -1.86 -21.50 3.44
CA MET A 282 -2.31 -22.82 3.03
C MET A 282 -3.82 -22.85 2.72
N ALA A 283 -4.64 -22.09 3.44
CA ALA A 283 -6.08 -21.94 3.15
C ALA A 283 -6.33 -21.31 1.77
N ILE A 284 -5.44 -20.39 1.35
CA ILE A 284 -5.43 -19.77 0.01
C ILE A 284 -4.38 -20.34 -0.95
N ARG A 285 -3.84 -21.55 -0.71
CA ARG A 285 -2.78 -22.15 -1.59
C ARG A 285 -3.06 -22.06 -3.10
N PRO A 286 -4.28 -22.29 -3.62
CA PRO A 286 -4.54 -22.16 -5.06
C PRO A 286 -4.72 -20.72 -5.54
N ALA A 287 -4.90 -19.74 -4.66
CA ALA A 287 -5.26 -18.38 -5.04
C ALA A 287 -4.17 -17.67 -5.87
N PRO A 288 -2.86 -17.71 -5.52
CA PRO A 288 -1.86 -17.04 -6.33
C PRO A 288 -1.83 -17.49 -7.79
N GLY A 289 -1.92 -18.81 -8.06
CA GLY A 289 -1.94 -19.30 -9.45
C GLY A 289 -3.24 -18.98 -10.19
N ALA A 290 -4.38 -18.87 -9.48
CA ALA A 290 -5.65 -18.47 -10.09
C ALA A 290 -5.74 -16.95 -10.33
N ILE A 291 -5.04 -16.13 -9.54
CA ILE A 291 -4.83 -14.70 -9.79
C ILE A 291 -3.95 -14.53 -11.04
N GLU A 292 -2.83 -15.25 -11.09
CA GLU A 292 -1.92 -15.29 -12.25
C GLU A 292 -2.69 -15.65 -13.54
N GLU A 293 -3.43 -16.76 -13.55
CA GLU A 293 -4.26 -17.22 -14.68
C GLU A 293 -5.30 -16.16 -15.11
N ALA A 294 -5.97 -15.50 -14.16
CA ALA A 294 -6.96 -14.45 -14.47
C ALA A 294 -6.32 -13.18 -15.04
N LEU A 295 -5.14 -12.78 -14.56
CA LEU A 295 -4.42 -11.59 -15.05
C LEU A 295 -3.70 -11.86 -16.38
N THR A 296 -3.15 -13.06 -16.60
CA THR A 296 -2.60 -13.46 -17.91
C THR A 296 -3.67 -13.46 -19.00
N ALA A 297 -4.89 -13.93 -18.69
CA ALA A 297 -6.00 -13.93 -19.65
C ALA A 297 -6.40 -12.53 -20.14
N VAL A 298 -6.14 -11.47 -19.38
CA VAL A 298 -6.31 -10.07 -19.82
C VAL A 298 -5.36 -9.72 -20.96
N VAL A 299 -4.16 -10.29 -20.96
CA VAL A 299 -3.11 -10.02 -21.95
C VAL A 299 -3.30 -10.89 -23.19
N GLU A 300 -3.53 -12.20 -23.01
CA GLU A 300 -3.77 -13.17 -24.09
C GLU A 300 -5.03 -12.86 -24.93
N HIS A 301 -5.98 -12.05 -24.43
CA HIS A 301 -7.14 -11.62 -25.20
C HIS A 301 -6.82 -10.53 -26.24
N GLY A 302 -5.70 -9.81 -26.07
CA GLY A 302 -5.29 -8.69 -26.91
C GLY A 302 -4.41 -9.06 -28.12
N GLU A 303 -3.98 -10.32 -28.23
CA GLU A 303 -3.15 -10.87 -29.33
C GLU A 303 -3.97 -11.35 -30.55
#